data_AF-A0A973MBL0-F1
#
_entry.id   AF-A0A973MBL0-F1
#
_cell.length_a   1.000
_cell.length_b   1.000
_cell.length_c   1.000
_cell.angle_alpha   90.00
_cell.angle_beta   90.00
_cell.angle_gamma   90.00
#
_symmetry.space_group_name_H-M   'P 1'
#
loop_
_entity.id
_entity.type
_entity.pdbx_description
1 polymer ?
#
loop_
_entity_poly.entity_id
_entity_poly.type
_entity_poly.pdbx_seq_one_letter_code
_entity_poly.pdbx_strand_id
1 'polypeptide(L)'
;MFERNYYATHPDMMECVSNEELRDRYLVQNLFRESEVVLNYTHADRMVIGGVLVGAAEVRLPNQTEPASAAGHPFLERRELAIVNVGKAAGKVSVDGEAFELGNKDCLFVTMGAK
;
A
#
# COMPACT_ATOMS: atom_id res chain seq x y z
N MET A 1 11.34 0.66 2.92
CA MET A 1 10.37 1.00 1.84
C MET A 1 9.03 1.51 2.35
N PHE A 2 8.60 1.06 3.53
CA PHE A 2 7.33 1.48 4.11
C PHE A 2 7.50 2.82 4.85
N GLU A 3 6.51 3.70 4.74
CA GLU A 3 6.43 4.96 5.49
C GLU A 3 6.35 4.66 6.99
N ARG A 4 5.56 3.65 7.36
CA ARG A 4 5.40 3.22 8.75
C ARG A 4 5.12 1.72 8.85
N ASN A 5 5.66 1.12 9.91
CA ASN A 5 5.34 -0.23 10.37
C ASN A 5 4.38 -0.14 11.57
N TYR A 6 3.20 -0.74 11.45
CA TYR A 6 2.22 -0.88 12.51
C TYR A 6 2.36 -2.26 13.15
N TYR A 7 2.55 -2.29 14.47
CA TYR A 7 2.76 -3.55 15.19
C TYR A 7 1.45 -4.14 15.69
N ALA A 8 1.42 -5.47 15.80
CA ALA A 8 0.32 -6.16 16.43
C ALA A 8 0.22 -5.77 17.91
N THR A 9 -1.00 -5.62 18.39
CA THR A 9 -1.30 -5.20 19.76
C THR A 9 -2.07 -6.29 20.49
N HIS A 10 -1.80 -6.45 21.78
CA HIS A 10 -2.62 -7.28 22.66
C HIS A 10 -3.82 -6.46 23.17
N PRO A 11 -5.01 -7.05 23.39
CA PRO A 11 -6.17 -6.33 23.93
C PRO A 11 -5.88 -5.53 25.21
N ASP A 12 -5.10 -6.09 26.14
CA ASP A 12 -4.71 -5.41 27.40
C ASP A 12 -3.98 -4.08 27.16
N MET A 13 -3.32 -3.92 26.01
CA MET A 13 -2.67 -2.65 25.66
C MET A 13 -3.68 -1.52 25.40
N MET A 14 -4.98 -1.83 25.25
CA MET A 14 -6.05 -0.85 25.06
C MET A 14 -6.57 -0.30 26.39
N GLU A 15 -6.20 -0.90 27.53
CA GLU A 15 -6.62 -0.37 28.83
C GLU A 15 -5.92 0.96 29.11
N CYS A 16 -6.69 1.97 29.51
CA CYS A 16 -6.21 3.31 29.86
C CYS A 16 -5.40 4.04 28.76
N VAL A 17 -5.46 3.56 27.51
CA VAL A 17 -4.79 4.18 26.37
C VAL A 17 -5.47 5.51 26.01
N SER A 18 -4.67 6.53 25.72
CA SER A 18 -5.16 7.82 25.26
C SER A 18 -5.61 7.78 23.79
N ASN A 19 -6.43 8.75 23.39
CA ASN A 19 -6.84 8.91 21.98
C ASN A 19 -5.65 9.14 21.05
N GLU A 20 -4.60 9.82 21.52
CA GLU A 20 -3.39 10.06 20.74
C GLU A 20 -2.62 8.75 20.50
N GLU A 21 -2.45 7.94 21.55
CA GLU A 21 -1.82 6.62 21.42
C GLU A 21 -2.64 5.67 20.52
N LEU A 22 -3.97 5.73 20.56
CA LEU A 22 -4.81 4.98 19.62
C LEU A 22 -4.57 5.41 18.18
N ARG A 23 -4.50 6.72 17.92
CA ARG A 23 -4.20 7.23 16.57
C ARG A 23 -2.80 6.83 16.13
N ASP A 24 -1.82 6.91 17.03
CA ASP A 24 -0.47 6.47 16.74
C ASP A 24 -0.42 4.98 16.35
N ARG A 25 -1.18 4.13 17.06
CA ARG A 25 -1.20 2.68 16.82
C ARG A 25 -1.99 2.25 15.59
N TYR A 26 -3.02 2.99 15.16
CA TYR A 26 -3.99 2.48 14.19
C TYR A 26 -4.33 3.42 13.04
N LEU A 27 -4.10 4.72 13.17
CA LEU A 27 -4.50 5.66 12.15
C LEU A 27 -3.42 5.81 11.09
N VAL A 28 -3.71 5.33 9.89
CA VAL A 28 -2.92 5.66 8.71
C VAL A 28 -3.32 7.03 8.18
N GLN A 29 -2.37 7.96 8.13
CA GLN A 29 -2.56 9.31 7.60
C GLN A 29 -1.74 9.51 6.32
N ASN A 30 -2.05 10.57 5.56
CA ASN A 30 -1.25 11.02 4.41
C ASN A 30 -1.03 9.95 3.33
N LEU A 31 -2.04 9.08 3.09
CA LEU A 31 -1.98 7.99 2.10
C LEU A 31 -1.79 8.46 0.66
N PHE A 32 -2.31 9.64 0.31
CA PHE A 32 -2.28 10.17 -1.06
C PHE A 32 -1.39 11.41 -1.11
N ARG A 33 -0.16 11.23 -1.60
CA ARG A 33 0.81 12.30 -1.86
C ARG A 33 1.07 12.37 -3.36
N GLU A 34 1.14 13.59 -3.90
CA GLU A 34 1.23 13.81 -5.34
C GLU A 34 2.48 13.14 -5.93
N SER A 35 2.28 12.36 -7.01
CA SER A 35 3.33 11.63 -7.71
C SER A 35 4.10 10.63 -6.84
N GLU A 36 3.48 10.10 -5.80
CA GLU A 36 4.07 9.11 -4.90
C GLU A 36 3.16 7.91 -4.67
N VAL A 37 3.78 6.77 -4.36
CA VAL A 37 3.12 5.61 -3.76
C VAL A 37 3.55 5.53 -2.30
N VAL A 38 2.60 5.73 -1.39
CA VAL A 38 2.82 5.63 0.05
C VAL A 38 2.42 4.23 0.48
N LEU A 39 3.34 3.48 1.07
CA LEU A 39 3.09 2.12 1.54
C LEU A 39 3.31 2.04 3.05
N ASN A 40 2.39 1.40 3.76
CA ASN A 40 2.47 1.14 5.19
C ASN A 40 2.33 -0.36 5.40
N TYR A 41 3.12 -0.93 6.29
CA TYR A 41 3.07 -2.34 6.60
C TYR A 41 2.45 -2.55 7.97
N THR A 42 1.53 -3.51 8.10
CA THR A 42 0.98 -3.92 9.39
C THR A 42 1.37 -5.35 9.71
N HIS A 43 1.76 -5.61 10.95
CA HIS A 43 1.98 -6.96 11.46
C HIS A 43 0.68 -7.76 11.62
N ALA A 44 -0.49 -7.13 11.52
CA ALA A 44 -1.75 -7.83 11.33
C ALA A 44 -1.75 -8.46 9.93
N ASP A 45 -1.57 -9.78 9.87
CA ASP A 45 -1.49 -10.59 8.65
C ASP A 45 -0.46 -10.14 7.60
N ARG A 46 0.51 -9.29 7.99
CA ARG A 46 1.56 -8.77 7.11
C ARG A 46 1.01 -8.01 5.91
N MET A 47 -0.19 -7.42 6.06
CA MET A 47 -0.85 -6.65 5.03
C MET A 47 -0.07 -5.35 4.78
N VAL A 48 0.00 -4.96 3.51
CA VAL A 48 0.51 -3.65 3.12
C VAL A 48 -0.68 -2.80 2.69
N ILE A 49 -0.85 -1.66 3.34
CA ILE A 49 -1.87 -0.67 3.00
C ILE A 49 -1.17 0.50 2.34
N GLY A 50 -1.65 0.91 1.17
CA GLY A 50 -1.05 2.03 0.47
C GLY A 50 -2.05 2.92 -0.25
N GLY A 51 -1.55 4.08 -0.63
CA GLY A 51 -2.23 5.01 -1.51
C GLY A 51 -1.27 5.48 -2.59
N VAL A 52 -1.81 5.71 -3.78
CA VAL A 52 -1.06 6.27 -4.91
C VAL A 52 -1.88 7.40 -5.50
N LEU A 53 -1.26 8.56 -5.67
CA LEU A 53 -1.84 9.68 -6.40
C LEU A 53 -0.93 9.97 -7.58
N VAL A 54 -1.36 9.53 -8.76
CA VAL A 54 -0.61 9.77 -10.00
C VAL A 54 -0.79 11.23 -10.41
N GLY A 55 0.31 11.97 -10.45
CA GLY A 55 0.35 13.35 -10.93
C GLY A 55 0.71 13.41 -12.41
N ALA A 56 1.70 14.24 -12.76
CA ALA A 56 2.15 14.41 -14.15
C ALA A 56 3.00 13.23 -14.65
N ALA A 57 3.67 12.51 -13.75
CA ALA A 57 4.53 11.36 -14.07
C ALA A 57 3.93 10.05 -13.56
N GLU A 58 4.29 8.95 -14.20
CA GLU A 58 3.92 7.62 -13.73
C GLU A 58 4.59 7.31 -12.38
N VAL A 59 3.89 6.54 -11.55
CA VAL A 59 4.39 6.09 -10.25
C VAL A 59 4.51 4.58 -10.29
N ARG A 60 5.71 4.06 -10.08
CA ARG A 60 5.99 2.62 -10.07
C ARG A 60 5.95 2.08 -8.64
N LEU A 61 5.43 0.87 -8.46
CA LEU A 61 5.67 0.13 -7.22
C LEU A 61 7.18 -0.08 -7.02
N PRO A 62 7.71 0.18 -5.82
CA PRO A 62 9.13 0.00 -5.55
C PRO A 62 9.49 -1.49 -5.56
N ASN A 63 10.73 -1.81 -5.92
CA ASN A 63 11.27 -3.13 -5.59
C ASN A 63 11.38 -3.26 -4.07
N GLN A 64 11.30 -4.47 -3.55
CA GLN A 64 11.36 -4.70 -2.11
C GLN A 64 12.73 -4.31 -1.56
N THR A 65 12.75 -3.68 -0.39
CA THR A 65 13.97 -3.43 0.38
C THR A 65 14.02 -4.23 1.68
N GLU A 66 12.87 -4.74 2.11
CA GLU A 66 12.69 -5.48 3.36
C GLU A 66 11.63 -6.59 3.15
N PRO A 67 11.84 -7.81 3.71
CA PRO A 67 13.04 -8.23 4.44
C PRO A 67 14.27 -8.33 3.52
N ALA A 68 15.47 -8.36 4.10
CA ALA A 68 16.73 -8.37 3.34
C ALA A 68 16.81 -9.53 2.32
N SER A 69 16.16 -10.66 2.60
CA SER A 69 16.07 -11.81 1.69
C SER A 69 15.25 -11.55 0.41
N ALA A 70 14.44 -10.50 0.37
CA ALA A 70 13.67 -10.08 -0.80
C ALA A 70 14.21 -8.78 -1.43
N ALA A 71 15.33 -8.25 -0.92
CA ALA A 71 15.88 -6.99 -1.40
C ALA A 71 16.17 -7.03 -2.91
N GLY A 72 15.63 -6.07 -3.65
CA GLY A 72 15.77 -5.96 -5.10
C GLY A 72 14.74 -6.75 -5.93
N HIS A 73 13.96 -7.63 -5.30
CA HIS A 73 12.91 -8.38 -5.99
C HIS A 73 11.67 -7.52 -6.27
N PRO A 74 10.87 -7.84 -7.30
CA PRO A 74 9.59 -7.17 -7.55
C PRO A 74 8.67 -7.21 -6.31
N PHE A 75 7.82 -6.19 -6.17
CA PHE A 75 6.94 -6.07 -5.01
C PHE A 75 5.99 -7.26 -4.85
N LEU A 76 5.48 -7.77 -5.98
CA LEU A 76 4.47 -8.83 -6.01
C LEU A 76 5.06 -10.23 -6.20
N GLU A 77 6.38 -10.42 -6.08
CA GLU A 77 7.02 -11.73 -6.25
C GLU A 77 6.36 -12.82 -5.38
N ARG A 78 5.96 -12.46 -4.17
CA ARG A 78 5.31 -13.35 -3.19
C ARG A 78 4.07 -12.72 -2.56
N ARG A 79 3.42 -11.79 -3.26
CA ARG A 79 2.25 -11.03 -2.80
C ARG A 79 1.26 -10.84 -3.94
N GLU A 80 -0.01 -10.88 -3.62
CA GLU A 80 -1.08 -10.37 -4.48
C GLU A 80 -1.46 -8.94 -4.08
N LEU A 81 -2.14 -8.22 -4.97
CA LEU A 81 -2.52 -6.82 -4.78
C LEU A 81 -3.92 -6.57 -5.31
N ALA A 82 -4.73 -5.85 -4.53
CA ALA A 82 -5.97 -5.25 -5.00
C ALA A 82 -5.81 -3.73 -5.05
N ILE A 83 -6.21 -3.12 -6.16
CA ILE A 83 -6.19 -1.68 -6.38
C ILE A 83 -7.64 -1.24 -6.57
N VAL A 84 -8.08 -0.23 -5.82
CA VAL A 84 -9.41 0.38 -6.00
C VAL A 84 -9.22 1.87 -6.29
N ASN A 85 -9.77 2.34 -7.41
CA ASN A 85 -9.73 3.77 -7.71
C ASN A 85 -10.79 4.52 -6.90
N VAL A 86 -10.38 5.17 -5.82
CA VAL A 86 -11.25 6.01 -4.98
C VAL A 86 -11.31 7.47 -5.44
N GLY A 87 -10.53 7.85 -6.46
CA GLY A 87 -10.49 9.19 -7.03
C GLY A 87 -11.64 9.46 -8.00
N LYS A 88 -11.86 10.74 -8.33
CA LYS A 88 -12.91 11.15 -9.28
C LYS A 88 -12.52 10.97 -10.74
N ALA A 89 -11.23 11.00 -11.04
CA ALA A 89 -10.72 10.84 -12.40
C ALA A 89 -10.47 9.35 -12.71
N ALA A 90 -10.64 8.98 -13.98
CA ALA A 90 -10.17 7.69 -14.47
C ALA A 90 -8.63 7.66 -14.41
N GLY A 91 -8.08 6.48 -14.14
CA GLY A 91 -6.66 6.21 -14.11
C GLY A 91 -6.30 5.00 -14.97
N LYS A 92 -5.01 4.75 -15.10
CA LYS A 92 -4.48 3.59 -15.82
C LYS A 92 -3.45 2.89 -14.94
N VAL A 93 -3.56 1.57 -14.84
CA VAL A 93 -2.55 0.72 -14.22
C VAL A 93 -1.94 -0.15 -15.31
N SER A 94 -0.61 -0.18 -15.38
CA SER A 94 0.11 -1.07 -16.29
C SER A 94 0.71 -2.23 -15.49
N VAL A 95 0.45 -3.47 -15.90
CA VAL A 95 1.01 -4.68 -15.28
C VAL A 95 1.70 -5.49 -16.37
N ASP A 96 3.01 -5.72 -16.24
CA ASP A 96 3.80 -6.50 -17.21
C ASP A 96 3.62 -6.08 -18.69
N GLY A 97 3.34 -4.79 -18.93
CA GLY A 97 3.13 -4.21 -20.26
C GLY A 97 1.67 -4.17 -20.72
N GLU A 98 0.74 -4.83 -20.02
CA GLU A 98 -0.70 -4.73 -20.27
C GLU A 98 -1.29 -3.54 -19.51
N ALA A 99 -2.16 -2.77 -20.17
CA ALA A 99 -2.78 -1.57 -19.63
C ALA A 99 -4.24 -1.81 -19.25
N PHE A 100 -4.60 -1.45 -18.01
CA PHE A 100 -5.94 -1.53 -17.46
C PHE A 100 -6.43 -0.11 -17.13
N GLU A 101 -7.57 0.28 -17.72
CA GLU A 101 -8.25 1.52 -17.35
C GLU A 101 -9.13 1.28 -16.12
N LEU A 102 -9.09 2.21 -15.16
CA LEU A 102 -9.86 2.15 -13.92
C LEU A 102 -10.63 3.46 -13.75
N GLY A 103 -11.96 3.40 -13.91
CA GLY A 103 -12.87 4.48 -13.56
C GLY A 103 -13.05 4.63 -12.04
N ASN A 104 -13.87 5.58 -11.61
CA ASN A 104 -14.21 5.74 -10.20
C ASN A 104 -14.86 4.47 -9.66
N LYS A 105 -14.30 3.91 -8.58
CA LYS A 105 -14.72 2.69 -7.88
C LYS A 105 -14.47 1.37 -8.64
N ASP A 106 -13.78 1.42 -9.77
CA ASP A 106 -13.29 0.19 -10.38
C ASP A 106 -12.16 -0.41 -9.55
N CYS A 107 -12.03 -1.73 -9.64
CA CYS A 107 -11.03 -2.52 -8.94
C CYS A 107 -10.24 -3.37 -9.92
N LEU A 108 -8.92 -3.44 -9.70
CA LEU A 108 -8.02 -4.39 -10.36
C LEU A 108 -7.41 -5.31 -9.31
N PHE A 109 -7.51 -6.61 -9.54
CA PHE A 109 -6.77 -7.61 -8.77
C PHE A 109 -5.56 -8.09 -9.59
N VAL A 110 -4.38 -8.01 -8.99
CA VAL A 110 -3.11 -8.43 -9.58
C VAL A 110 -2.59 -9.63 -8.80
N THR A 111 -2.43 -10.74 -9.49
CA THR A 111 -1.94 -11.99 -8.90
C THR A 111 -0.47 -11.91 -8.55
N MET A 112 -0.04 -12.80 -7.64
CA MET A 112 1.37 -13.00 -7.32
C MET A 112 2.23 -13.24 -8.57
N GLY A 113 3.42 -12.65 -8.58
CA GLY A 113 4.47 -12.86 -9.59
C GLY A 113 4.63 -11.73 -10.62
N ALA A 114 3.70 -10.78 -10.66
CA ALA A 114 3.78 -9.60 -11.55
C ALA A 114 5.00 -8.72 -11.21
N LYS A 115 5.60 -8.07 -12.22
CA LYS A 115 6.90 -7.39 -12.09
C LYS A 115 6.87 -5.86 -12.14
#